data_AF-A0A1T4Y9S7-F1
#
_entry.id   AF-A0A1T4Y9S7-F1
#
_cell.length_a   1.000
_cell.length_b   1.000
_cell.length_c   1.000
_cell.angle_alpha   90.00
_cell.angle_beta   90.00
_cell.angle_gamma   90.00
#
_symmetry.space_group_name_H-M   'P 1'
#
loop_
_entity.id
_entity.type
_entity.pdbx_description
1 polymer ?
#
loop_
_entity_poly.entity_id
_entity_poly.type
_entity_poly.pdbx_seq_one_letter_code
_entity_poly.pdbx_strand_id
1 'polypeptide(L)' 'MKIKPAEIVMGIMLVSMGVMGMGEKELFHYDVPIPRPEVFSVACLVAGIVWLVVPWFLRSRKKQ' A
#
# COMPACT_ATOMS: atom_id res chain seq x y z
N MET A 1 -15.00 11.23 -13.81
CA MET A 1 -14.21 10.59 -12.76
C MET A 1 -12.76 10.59 -13.20
N LYS A 2 -11.87 11.41 -12.62
CA LYS A 2 -10.43 11.35 -12.92
C LYS A 2 -9.72 10.79 -11.70
N ILE A 3 -9.77 9.47 -11.52
CA ILE A 3 -8.75 8.82 -10.69
C ILE A 3 -7.46 9.03 -11.46
N LYS A 4 -6.51 9.75 -10.87
CA LYS A 4 -5.24 9.97 -11.57
C LYS A 4 -4.55 8.61 -11.63
N PRO A 5 -4.03 8.16 -12.78
CA PRO A 5 -3.29 6.91 -12.86
C PRO A 5 -2.19 6.82 -11.80
N ALA A 6 -1.56 7.95 -11.47
CA ALA A 6 -0.59 8.07 -10.38
C ALA A 6 -1.12 7.64 -8.99
N GLU A 7 -2.39 7.91 -8.65
CA GLU A 7 -2.97 7.49 -7.36
C GLU A 7 -3.09 5.96 -7.27
N ILE A 8 -3.46 5.32 -8.38
CA ILE A 8 -3.57 3.86 -8.48
C ILE A 8 -2.19 3.22 -8.42
N VAL A 9 -1.22 3.76 -9.18
CA VAL A 9 0.15 3.25 -9.20
C VAL A 9 0.78 3.31 -7.80
N MET A 10 0.58 4.41 -7.07
CA MET A 10 1.06 4.53 -5.68
C MET A 10 0.43 3.51 -4.74
N GLY A 11 -0.88 3.31 -4.83
CA GLY A 11 -1.58 2.31 -4.02
C GLY A 11 -1.10 0.88 -4.33
N ILE A 12 -0.94 0.55 -5.60
CA ILE A 12 -0.41 -0.75 -6.03
C ILE A 12 1.02 -0.95 -5.53
N MET A 13 1.90 0.05 -5.69
CA MET A 13 3.29 -0.02 -5.20
C MET A 13 3.36 -0.34 -3.71
N LEU A 14 2.57 0.35 -2.88
CA LEU A 14 2.50 0.12 -1.43
C LEU A 14 2.02 -1.29 -1.09
N VAL A 15 0.98 -1.79 -1.79
CA VAL A 15 0.50 -3.17 -1.62
C VAL A 15 1.58 -4.18 -2.01
N SER A 16 2.24 -4.00 -3.16
CA SER A 16 3.31 -4.91 -3.59
C SER A 16 4.49 -4.94 -2.62
N MET A 17 4.91 -3.80 -2.06
CA MET A 17 5.96 -3.76 -1.04
C MET A 17 5.55 -4.52 0.23
N GLY A 18 4.30 -4.37 0.68
CA GLY A 18 3.80 -5.13 1.83
C GLY A 18 3.70 -6.64 1.57
N VAL A 19 3.32 -7.05 0.36
CA VAL A 19 3.27 -8.46 -0.04
C VAL A 19 4.67 -9.06 -0.15
N MET A 20 5.62 -8.38 -0.79
CA MET A 20 7.02 -8.83 -0.86
C MET A 20 7.63 -9.01 0.53
N GLY A 21 7.32 -8.09 1.46
CA GLY A 21 7.83 -8.16 2.83
C GLY A 21 7.24 -9.28 3.68
N MET A 22 5.97 -9.64 3.47
CA MET A 22 5.33 -10.75 4.15
C MET A 22 5.60 -12.11 3.51
N GLY A 23 5.62 -12.18 2.17
CA GLY A 23 5.67 -13.42 1.40
C GLY A 23 7.08 -13.95 1.19
N GLU A 24 8.03 -13.08 0.84
CA GLU A 24 9.37 -13.53 0.43
C GLU A 24 10.44 -13.24 1.48
N LYS A 25 10.12 -12.51 2.56
CA LYS A 25 11.09 -12.00 3.53
C LYS A 25 12.24 -11.23 2.85
N GLU A 26 12.08 -10.74 1.62
CA GLU A 26 13.12 -9.99 0.91
C GLU A 26 13.39 -8.61 1.53
N LEU A 27 12.41 -8.05 2.26
CA LEU A 27 12.62 -6.85 3.08
C LEU A 27 13.63 -7.05 4.22
N PHE A 28 14.06 -8.29 4.49
CA PHE A 28 15.12 -8.61 5.45
C PHE A 28 16.53 -8.58 4.81
N HIS A 29 16.64 -8.47 3.48
CA HIS A 29 17.92 -8.51 2.74
C HIS A 29 18.48 -7.14 2.36
N TYR A 30 17.72 -6.06 2.53
CA TYR A 30 18.20 -4.70 2.27
C TYR A 30 19.12 -4.22 3.42
N ASP A 31 20.20 -3.52 3.07
CA ASP A 31 21.22 -2.97 3.99
C ASP A 31 20.68 -2.05 5.11
N VAL A 32 19.40 -1.72 5.08
CA VAL A 32 18.74 -0.90 6.09
C VAL A 32 18.03 -1.82 7.07
N PRO A 33 18.50 -1.94 8.33
CA PRO A 33 17.86 -2.79 9.31
C PRO A 33 16.48 -2.22 9.66
N ILE A 34 15.43 -2.79 9.07
CA ILE A 34 14.06 -2.50 9.49
C ILE A 34 13.87 -3.27 10.80
N PRO A 35 13.69 -2.60 11.97
CA PRO A 35 13.66 -3.27 13.26
C PRO A 35 12.45 -4.19 13.45
N ARG A 36 11.38 -3.98 12.65
CA ARG A 36 10.15 -4.77 12.64
C ARG A 36 9.65 -4.93 11.20
N PRO A 37 10.29 -5.77 10.37
CA PRO A 37 9.97 -5.90 8.95
C PRO A 37 8.54 -6.40 8.71
N GLU A 38 8.03 -7.28 9.58
CA GLU A 38 6.64 -7.72 9.56
C GLU A 38 5.66 -6.56 9.79
N VAL A 39 5.91 -5.72 10.79
CA VAL A 39 5.05 -4.57 11.12
C VAL A 39 5.10 -3.54 9.99
N PHE A 40 6.28 -3.30 9.43
CA PHE A 40 6.45 -2.41 8.28
C PHE A 40 5.68 -2.93 7.05
N SER A 41 5.78 -4.22 6.77
CA SER A 41 5.09 -4.86 5.63
C SER A 41 3.57 -4.77 5.78
N VAL A 42 3.06 -5.06 6.98
CA VAL A 42 1.64 -4.92 7.30
C VAL A 42 1.20 -3.46 7.18
N ALA A 43 2.00 -2.50 7.65
CA ALA A 43 1.69 -1.08 7.53
C ALA A 43 1.63 -0.63 6.06
N CYS A 44 2.56 -1.08 5.22
CA CYS A 44 2.53 -0.81 3.77
C CYS A 44 1.28 -1.41 3.09
N LEU A 45 0.91 -2.63 3.45
CA LEU A 45 -0.31 -3.29 2.96
C LEU A 45 -1.58 -2.51 3.33
N VAL A 46 -1.72 -2.18 4.62
CA VAL A 46 -2.87 -1.43 5.13
C VAL A 46 -2.91 -0.05 4.47
N ALA A 47 -1.79 0.66 4.40
CA ALA A 47 -1.72 1.97 3.77
C ALA A 47 -2.09 1.92 2.29
N GLY A 48 -1.58 0.93 1.54
CA GLY A 48 -1.90 0.75 0.12
C GLY A 48 -3.38 0.44 -0.12
N ILE A 49 -3.98 -0.45 0.69
CA ILE A 49 -5.41 -0.77 0.61
C ILE A 49 -6.26 0.46 0.96
N VAL A 50 -5.96 1.14 2.06
CA VAL A 50 -6.67 2.36 2.48
C VAL A 50 -6.57 3.44 1.40
N TRP A 51 -5.40 3.61 0.79
CA TRP A 51 -5.19 4.57 -0.29
C TRP A 51 -6.03 4.27 -1.55
N LEU A 52 -6.31 3.00 -1.84
CA LEU A 52 -7.16 2.61 -2.96
C LEU A 52 -8.66 2.72 -2.61
N VAL A 53 -9.04 2.33 -1.39
CA VAL A 53 -10.45 2.22 -0.96
C VAL A 53 -11.03 3.56 -0.52
N VAL A 54 -10.29 4.40 0.22
CA VAL A 54 -10.79 5.65 0.78
C VAL A 54 -11.19 6.66 -0.31
N PRO A 55 -10.39 6.91 -1.36
CA PRO A 55 -10.79 7.81 -2.43
C PRO A 55 -11.99 7.29 -3.20
N TRP A 56 -12.11 5.95 -3.36
CA TRP A 56 -13.29 5.33 -3.95
C TRP A 56 -14.54 5.59 -3.10
N PHE A 57 -14.46 5.35 -1.79
CA PHE A 57 -15.56 5.54 -0.86
C PHE A 57 -16.00 7.01 -0.74
N LEU A 58 -15.05 7.93 -0.55
CA LEU A 58 -15.32 9.37 -0.45
C LEU A 58 -15.91 9.94 -1.75
N ARG A 59 -15.46 9.45 -2.92
CA ARG A 59 -16.01 9.88 -4.22
C ARG A 59 -17.35 9.22 -4.53
N SER A 60 -17.63 8.01 -4.03
CA SER A 60 -18.95 7.37 -4.13
C SER A 60 -20.02 8.16 -3.35
N ARG A 61 -19.67 8.69 -2.18
CA ARG A 61 -20.56 9.53 -1.36
C ARG A 61 -20.88 10.89 -1.97
N LYS A 62 -19.99 11.45 -2.81
CA LYS A 62 -20.22 12.71 -3.55
C LYS A 62 -21.13 12.56 -4.79
N LYS A 63 -21.44 11.32 -5.19
CA LYS A 63 -22.27 11.02 -6.36
C LYS A 63 -23.73 10.69 -6.00
N GLN A 64 -24.05 10.55 -4.71
CA GLN A 64 -25.41 10.59 -4.17
C GLN A 64 -25.76 12.02 -3.78
#